data_AF-A0A954FRK8-F1
#
_entry.id   AF-A0A954FRK8-F1
#
_cell.length_a   1.000
_cell.length_b   1.000
_cell.length_c   1.000
_cell.angle_alpha   90.00
_cell.angle_beta   90.00
_cell.angle_gamma   90.00
#
_symmetry.space_group_name_H-M   'P 1'
#
loop_
_entity.id
_entity.type
_entity.pdbx_description
1 polymer ?
#
loop_
_entity_poly.entity_id
_entity_poly.type
_entity_poly.pdbx_seq_one_letter_code
_entity_poly.pdbx_strand_id
1 'polypeptide(L)'
;SIRQPASFCGVVGMKPTYGRVSRYGLIAFASSLDQIGPLANDVYGAALLLDCIAGHDPRDSTSLDRVHAATTEVLDQPLSGLRIGIAEEYFAAGLDTEVEHRIREALRVFESAGASVHSVSLPHSRYAVATYYVIACSEASSNLARFDGIHYGHRAEKFDDLVDLYCQSRGEGFGAEVKRRIMLGTYALSAGYYDAYYLKALKVRRLIADEFSAAFRTVDVIAGPVAPTPAFSLGEKLDAPMAMYLSDIYTISTNLAGLPGISVPCGLSSAKLPIGLHLQAPVLNEARLLQVAHQFQQLTAWHLEMA
;
A
#
# COMPACT_ATOMS: atom_id res chain seq x y z
N SER A 1 2.73 -0.10 -4.15
CA SER A 1 3.47 -1.31 -4.60
C SER A 1 2.62 -2.54 -4.94
N ILE A 2 1.52 -2.87 -4.26
CA ILE A 2 0.58 -3.95 -4.68
C ILE A 2 -0.71 -3.35 -5.24
N ARG A 3 -1.39 -2.51 -4.44
CA ARG A 3 -2.68 -1.93 -4.79
C ARG A 3 -2.64 -1.03 -6.02
N GLN A 4 -1.69 -0.09 -6.11
CA GLN A 4 -1.56 0.80 -7.28
C GLN A 4 -1.38 0.03 -8.60
N PRO A 5 -0.41 -0.91 -8.75
CA PRO A 5 -0.32 -1.67 -9.99
C PRO A 5 -1.57 -2.52 -10.24
N ALA A 6 -2.22 -3.06 -9.19
CA ALA A 6 -3.51 -3.74 -9.37
C ALA A 6 -4.58 -2.82 -9.97
N SER A 7 -4.69 -1.58 -9.47
CA SER A 7 -5.58 -0.55 -10.03
C SER A 7 -5.22 -0.17 -11.45
N PHE A 8 -3.94 -0.05 -11.80
CA PHE A 8 -3.51 0.32 -13.15
C PHE A 8 -3.70 -0.81 -14.16
N CYS A 9 -3.62 -2.05 -13.72
CA CYS A 9 -3.76 -3.24 -14.56
C CYS A 9 -5.17 -3.85 -14.52
N GLY A 10 -6.11 -3.28 -13.77
CA GLY A 10 -7.48 -3.79 -13.70
C GLY A 10 -7.60 -5.17 -13.05
N VAL A 11 -6.73 -5.48 -12.08
CA VAL A 11 -6.75 -6.73 -11.32
C VAL A 11 -6.99 -6.49 -9.82
N VAL A 12 -7.24 -7.56 -9.08
CA VAL A 12 -7.39 -7.50 -7.62
C VAL A 12 -6.01 -7.55 -6.97
N GLY A 13 -5.76 -6.63 -6.03
CA GLY A 13 -4.49 -6.57 -5.29
C GLY A 13 -4.70 -6.35 -3.81
N MET A 14 -4.37 -7.35 -3.00
CA MET A 14 -4.57 -7.34 -1.55
C MET A 14 -3.24 -7.18 -0.82
N LYS A 15 -3.12 -6.16 0.03
CA LYS A 15 -2.04 -6.03 1.01
C LYS A 15 -2.62 -6.33 2.40
N PRO A 16 -2.24 -7.43 3.06
CA PRO A 16 -2.80 -7.77 4.36
C PRO A 16 -2.26 -6.86 5.48
N THR A 17 -2.74 -7.09 6.70
CA THR A 17 -2.23 -6.47 7.93
C THR A 17 -0.73 -6.67 8.05
N TYR A 18 -0.01 -5.68 8.56
CA TYR A 18 1.42 -5.84 8.85
C TYR A 18 1.65 -7.01 9.82
N GLY A 19 2.52 -7.95 9.45
CA GLY A 19 2.79 -9.17 10.22
C GLY A 19 1.84 -10.35 9.92
N ARG A 20 0.87 -10.21 9.02
CA ARG A 20 -0.03 -11.32 8.62
C ARG A 20 0.67 -12.40 7.79
N VAL A 21 1.60 -11.97 6.93
CA VAL A 21 2.44 -12.83 6.09
C VAL A 21 3.89 -12.60 6.51
N SER A 22 4.64 -13.68 6.69
CA SER A 22 6.07 -13.61 7.03
C SER A 22 6.84 -12.80 6.00
N ARG A 23 7.80 -12.00 6.49
CA ARG A 23 8.77 -11.28 5.68
C ARG A 23 10.11 -12.01 5.61
N TYR A 24 10.23 -13.18 6.23
CA TYR A 24 11.42 -14.01 6.09
C TYR A 24 11.60 -14.44 4.63
N GLY A 25 12.74 -14.07 4.02
CA GLY A 25 13.01 -14.27 2.60
C GLY A 25 12.57 -13.12 1.68
N LEU A 26 11.83 -12.13 2.19
CA LEU A 26 11.59 -10.88 1.47
C LEU A 26 12.84 -9.99 1.54
N ILE A 27 13.35 -9.56 0.39
CA ILE A 27 14.41 -8.55 0.35
C ILE A 27 13.80 -7.23 0.85
N ALA A 28 14.21 -6.82 2.05
CA ALA A 28 13.63 -5.68 2.73
C ALA A 28 13.92 -4.36 2.02
N PHE A 29 12.86 -3.57 1.82
CA PHE A 29 12.94 -2.16 1.47
C PHE A 29 12.76 -1.32 2.74
N ALA A 30 11.55 -1.30 3.31
CA ALA A 30 11.24 -0.63 4.56
C ALA A 30 10.61 -1.63 5.54
N SER A 31 11.42 -2.16 6.45
CA SER A 31 11.09 -3.27 7.35
C SER A 31 9.78 -3.07 8.14
N SER A 32 9.43 -1.83 8.49
CA SER A 32 8.21 -1.52 9.24
C SER A 32 6.97 -1.27 8.36
N LEU A 33 7.10 -1.33 7.03
CA LEU A 33 6.06 -0.99 6.06
C LEU A 33 5.83 -2.10 5.00
N ASP A 34 6.85 -2.90 4.75
CA ASP A 34 6.84 -4.01 3.81
C ASP A 34 5.85 -5.08 4.23
N GLN A 35 5.09 -5.59 3.25
CA GLN A 35 4.17 -6.70 3.46
C GLN A 35 3.91 -7.40 2.12
N ILE A 36 4.12 -8.71 2.07
CA ILE A 36 3.72 -9.53 0.91
C ILE A 36 2.20 -9.63 0.89
N GLY A 37 1.62 -9.62 -0.31
CA GLY A 37 0.20 -9.86 -0.52
C GLY A 37 -0.11 -10.25 -1.97
N PRO A 38 -1.26 -10.90 -2.21
CA PRO A 38 -1.56 -11.50 -3.51
C PRO A 38 -2.10 -10.49 -4.53
N LEU A 39 -1.83 -10.80 -5.79
CA LEU A 39 -2.51 -10.26 -6.97
C LEU A 39 -3.26 -11.41 -7.65
N ALA A 40 -4.51 -11.17 -8.05
CA ALA A 40 -5.36 -12.17 -8.70
C ALA A 40 -6.37 -11.49 -9.64
N ASN A 41 -7.01 -12.27 -10.51
CA ASN A 41 -8.04 -11.76 -11.43
C ASN A 41 -9.38 -11.48 -10.71
N ASP A 42 -9.61 -12.12 -9.56
CA ASP A 42 -10.80 -11.94 -8.74
C ASP A 42 -10.47 -11.98 -7.24
N VAL A 43 -11.46 -11.58 -6.43
CA VAL A 43 -11.35 -11.53 -4.96
C VAL A 43 -11.25 -12.93 -4.37
N TYR A 44 -11.93 -13.92 -4.93
CA TYR A 44 -11.82 -15.32 -4.47
C TYR A 44 -10.39 -15.84 -4.59
N GLY A 45 -9.74 -15.65 -5.75
CA GLY A 45 -8.35 -16.02 -5.97
C GLY A 45 -7.39 -15.27 -5.06
N ALA A 46 -7.63 -13.97 -4.82
CA ALA A 46 -6.84 -13.21 -3.85
C ALA A 46 -7.01 -13.74 -2.41
N ALA A 47 -8.22 -14.11 -2.00
CA ALA A 47 -8.51 -14.71 -0.70
C ALA A 47 -7.84 -16.07 -0.54
N LEU A 48 -7.98 -16.96 -1.53
CA LEU A 48 -7.36 -18.28 -1.54
C LEU A 48 -5.82 -18.19 -1.44
N LEU A 49 -5.20 -17.31 -2.22
CA LEU A 49 -3.76 -17.10 -2.15
C LEU A 49 -3.33 -16.53 -0.80
N LEU A 50 -4.12 -15.62 -0.20
CA LEU A 50 -3.83 -15.08 1.12
C LEU A 50 -3.88 -16.19 2.18
N ASP A 51 -4.92 -17.03 2.18
CA ASP A 51 -5.07 -18.16 3.11
C ASP A 51 -3.88 -19.12 3.01
N CYS A 52 -3.31 -19.31 1.81
CA CYS A 52 -2.12 -20.15 1.61
C CYS A 52 -0.81 -19.57 2.17
N ILE A 53 -0.65 -18.25 2.19
CA ILE A 53 0.63 -17.59 2.56
C ILE A 53 0.60 -16.92 3.93
N ALA A 54 -0.58 -16.69 4.50
CA ALA A 54 -0.75 -16.08 5.81
C ALA A 54 -0.46 -17.08 6.95
N GLY A 55 0.10 -16.59 8.04
CA GLY A 55 0.41 -17.41 9.21
C GLY A 55 1.64 -16.95 9.97
N HIS A 56 1.78 -17.48 11.18
CA HIS A 56 2.95 -17.25 12.01
C HIS A 56 4.17 -17.97 11.45
N ASP A 57 5.30 -17.27 11.34
CA ASP A 57 6.60 -17.85 11.03
C ASP A 57 7.59 -17.54 12.16
N PRO A 58 8.12 -18.55 12.89
CA PRO A 58 9.04 -18.33 13.99
C PRO A 58 10.39 -17.71 13.55
N ARG A 59 10.69 -17.68 12.25
CA ARG A 59 11.89 -17.01 11.68
C ARG A 59 11.69 -15.52 11.46
N ASP A 60 10.47 -15.01 11.58
CA ASP A 60 10.14 -13.59 11.50
C ASP A 60 9.55 -13.11 12.82
N SER A 61 10.35 -12.40 13.62
CA SER A 61 9.91 -11.85 14.91
C SER A 61 8.78 -10.81 14.81
N THR A 62 8.45 -10.35 13.60
CA THR A 62 7.32 -9.42 13.35
C THR A 62 6.06 -10.13 12.85
N SER A 63 6.15 -11.44 12.57
CA SER A 63 5.00 -12.25 12.19
C SER A 63 4.06 -12.47 13.37
N LEU A 64 2.78 -12.19 13.18
CA LEU A 64 1.78 -12.26 14.25
C LEU A 64 1.38 -13.70 14.54
N ASP A 65 1.54 -14.11 15.79
CA ASP A 65 1.03 -15.39 16.29
C ASP A 65 -0.47 -15.30 16.59
N ARG A 66 -1.27 -15.37 15.53
CA ARG A 66 -2.73 -15.32 15.57
C ARG A 66 -3.32 -16.35 14.63
N VAL A 67 -4.12 -17.26 15.19
CA VAL A 67 -5.00 -18.14 14.40
C VAL A 67 -5.98 -17.26 13.62
N HIS A 68 -6.18 -17.59 12.35
CA HIS A 68 -7.18 -16.94 11.51
C HIS A 68 -8.02 -17.99 10.81
N ALA A 69 -9.32 -17.72 10.70
CA ALA A 69 -10.20 -18.51 9.87
C ALA A 69 -9.86 -18.25 8.39
N ALA A 70 -10.15 -19.23 7.54
CA ALA A 70 -10.01 -19.09 6.11
C ALA A 70 -10.89 -17.93 5.62
N THR A 71 -10.28 -16.96 4.94
CA THR A 71 -10.99 -15.78 4.43
C THR A 71 -12.00 -16.15 3.34
N THR A 72 -11.78 -17.28 2.68
CA THR A 72 -12.69 -17.86 1.68
C THR A 72 -14.05 -18.27 2.25
N GLU A 73 -14.17 -18.60 3.53
CA GLU A 73 -15.42 -19.07 4.16
C GLU A 73 -16.47 -17.96 4.35
N VAL A 74 -16.06 -16.69 4.32
CA VAL A 74 -16.97 -15.55 4.58
C VAL A 74 -17.41 -14.82 3.32
N LEU A 75 -16.86 -15.14 2.15
CA LEU A 75 -17.01 -14.32 0.94
C LEU A 75 -18.47 -14.18 0.50
N ASP A 76 -19.22 -15.28 0.49
CA ASP A 76 -20.61 -15.32 0.02
C ASP A 76 -21.62 -14.86 1.09
N GLN A 77 -21.16 -14.51 2.29
CA GLN A 77 -22.06 -14.03 3.34
C GLN A 77 -22.58 -12.61 3.02
N PRO A 78 -23.88 -12.34 3.23
CA PRO A 78 -24.47 -11.04 2.91
C PRO A 78 -23.93 -9.91 3.80
N LEU A 79 -23.85 -8.70 3.24
CA LEU A 79 -23.39 -7.50 3.94
C LEU A 79 -24.53 -6.78 4.66
N SER A 80 -25.09 -7.37 5.70
CA SER A 80 -26.12 -6.68 6.50
C SER A 80 -25.51 -5.51 7.28
N GLY A 81 -26.09 -4.32 7.14
CA GLY A 81 -25.76 -3.14 7.94
C GLY A 81 -24.33 -2.61 7.76
N LEU A 82 -23.68 -2.84 6.62
CA LEU A 82 -22.32 -2.38 6.36
C LEU A 82 -22.24 -0.84 6.45
N ARG A 83 -21.27 -0.34 7.22
CA ARG A 83 -20.95 1.09 7.33
C ARG A 83 -19.64 1.37 6.60
N ILE A 84 -19.71 2.19 5.55
CA ILE A 84 -18.57 2.57 4.72
C ILE A 84 -18.19 4.01 5.04
N GLY A 85 -16.94 4.23 5.46
CA GLY A 85 -16.39 5.56 5.69
C GLY A 85 -15.77 6.15 4.43
N ILE A 86 -16.00 7.43 4.20
CA ILE A 86 -15.41 8.21 3.10
C ILE A 86 -14.64 9.36 3.71
N ALA A 87 -13.33 9.38 3.48
CA ALA A 87 -12.48 10.48 3.92
C ALA A 87 -12.64 11.65 2.94
N GLU A 88 -13.16 12.78 3.41
CA GLU A 88 -13.34 13.99 2.58
C GLU A 88 -12.01 14.44 1.96
N GLU A 89 -10.90 14.23 2.68
CA GLU A 89 -9.55 14.55 2.21
C GLU A 89 -9.14 13.76 0.95
N TYR A 90 -9.82 12.65 0.63
CA TYR A 90 -9.52 11.87 -0.56
C TYR A 90 -10.11 12.48 -1.85
N PHE A 91 -11.12 13.34 -1.72
CA PHE A 91 -11.85 13.97 -2.83
C PHE A 91 -11.46 15.44 -3.01
N ALA A 92 -10.20 15.76 -2.71
CA ALA A 92 -9.65 17.11 -2.81
C ALA A 92 -9.03 17.37 -4.20
N ALA A 93 -8.52 18.60 -4.38
CA ALA A 93 -7.82 18.98 -5.60
C ALA A 93 -6.64 18.04 -5.89
N GLY A 94 -6.58 17.54 -7.14
CA GLY A 94 -5.57 16.59 -7.60
C GLY A 94 -6.09 15.18 -7.88
N LEU A 95 -7.34 14.87 -7.49
CA LEU A 95 -8.06 13.69 -7.96
C LEU A 95 -8.63 13.95 -9.36
N ASP A 96 -8.36 13.03 -10.29
CA ASP A 96 -8.96 13.03 -11.62
C ASP A 96 -10.49 12.86 -11.53
N THR A 97 -11.23 13.60 -12.36
CA THR A 97 -12.69 13.63 -12.29
C THR A 97 -13.33 12.32 -12.74
N GLU A 98 -12.69 11.56 -13.65
CA GLU A 98 -13.17 10.22 -14.03
C GLU A 98 -12.97 9.23 -12.89
N VAL A 99 -11.82 9.32 -12.19
CA VAL A 99 -11.56 8.52 -10.98
C VAL A 99 -12.59 8.84 -9.90
N GLU A 100 -12.79 10.12 -9.57
CA GLU A 100 -13.80 10.54 -8.60
C GLU A 100 -15.19 9.99 -8.97
N HIS A 101 -15.58 10.13 -10.24
CA HIS A 101 -16.87 9.66 -10.72
C HIS A 101 -17.05 8.14 -10.51
N ARG A 102 -16.05 7.33 -10.88
CA ARG A 102 -16.10 5.87 -10.69
C ARG A 102 -16.14 5.46 -9.23
N ILE A 103 -15.40 6.15 -8.36
CA ILE A 103 -15.48 5.87 -6.92
C ILE A 103 -16.89 6.18 -6.40
N ARG A 104 -17.49 7.31 -6.78
CA ARG A 104 -18.86 7.65 -6.38
C ARG A 104 -19.90 6.67 -6.92
N GLU A 105 -19.72 6.15 -8.14
CA GLU A 105 -20.55 5.07 -8.68
C GLU A 105 -20.42 3.78 -7.86
N ALA A 106 -19.20 3.40 -7.51
CA ALA A 106 -18.96 2.23 -6.68
C ALA A 106 -19.64 2.33 -5.30
N LEU A 107 -19.65 3.52 -4.69
CA LEU A 107 -20.38 3.77 -3.45
C LEU A 107 -21.90 3.60 -3.61
N ARG A 108 -22.47 4.10 -4.73
CA ARG A 108 -23.91 3.92 -5.02
C ARG A 108 -24.29 2.45 -5.18
N VAL A 109 -23.39 1.61 -5.70
CA VAL A 109 -23.61 0.15 -5.76
C VAL A 109 -23.76 -0.42 -4.35
N PHE A 110 -22.88 -0.05 -3.42
CA PHE A 110 -22.99 -0.48 -2.02
C PHE A 110 -24.26 0.05 -1.34
N GLU A 111 -24.62 1.31 -1.56
CA GLU A 111 -25.86 1.89 -1.00
C GLU A 111 -27.10 1.15 -1.51
N SER A 112 -27.13 0.82 -2.81
CA SER A 112 -28.22 0.06 -3.42
C SER A 112 -28.32 -1.38 -2.88
N ALA A 113 -27.20 -1.92 -2.39
CA ALA A 113 -27.13 -3.20 -1.68
C ALA A 113 -27.38 -3.10 -0.16
N GLY A 114 -27.76 -1.91 0.34
CA GLY A 114 -28.16 -1.70 1.74
C GLY A 114 -27.03 -1.28 2.68
N ALA A 115 -25.85 -0.90 2.17
CA ALA A 115 -24.82 -0.27 2.98
C ALA A 115 -25.17 1.20 3.30
N SER A 116 -24.58 1.72 4.36
CA SER A 116 -24.64 3.14 4.74
C SER A 116 -23.29 3.80 4.55
N VAL A 117 -23.27 4.98 3.94
CA VAL A 117 -22.05 5.75 3.69
C VAL A 117 -21.96 6.90 4.68
N HIS A 118 -20.82 7.01 5.36
CA HIS A 118 -20.58 8.00 6.42
C HIS A 118 -19.33 8.81 6.07
N SER A 119 -19.37 10.12 6.31
CA SER A 119 -18.15 10.93 6.25
C SER A 119 -17.25 10.58 7.45
N VAL A 120 -15.95 10.42 7.19
CA VAL A 120 -14.90 10.32 8.20
C VAL A 120 -13.84 11.38 7.90
N SER A 121 -13.08 11.79 8.91
CA SER A 121 -12.01 12.78 8.73
C SER A 121 -10.66 12.15 9.01
N LEU A 122 -9.74 12.28 8.06
CA LEU A 122 -8.34 11.85 8.13
C LEU A 122 -7.41 13.03 7.81
N PRO A 123 -7.37 14.08 8.66
CA PRO A 123 -6.73 15.34 8.31
C PRO A 123 -5.20 15.22 8.22
N HIS A 124 -4.58 14.20 8.82
CA HIS A 124 -3.14 13.96 8.65
C HIS A 124 -2.77 13.22 7.36
N SER A 125 -3.75 12.83 6.53
CA SER A 125 -3.50 12.25 5.19
C SER A 125 -2.59 13.12 4.32
N ARG A 126 -2.69 14.45 4.42
CA ARG A 126 -1.81 15.41 3.73
C ARG A 126 -0.32 15.26 4.09
N TYR A 127 0.00 14.71 5.26
CA TYR A 127 1.37 14.46 5.70
C TYR A 127 1.87 13.05 5.36
N ALA A 128 1.01 12.18 4.82
CA ALA A 128 1.33 10.77 4.63
C ALA A 128 2.49 10.57 3.66
N VAL A 129 2.56 11.33 2.55
CA VAL A 129 3.66 11.24 1.57
C VAL A 129 4.98 11.58 2.22
N ALA A 130 5.09 12.75 2.86
CA ALA A 130 6.32 13.16 3.53
C ALA A 130 6.74 12.17 4.63
N THR A 131 5.77 11.71 5.44
CA THR A 131 5.99 10.74 6.53
C THR A 131 6.51 9.42 5.99
N TYR A 132 5.87 8.88 4.94
CA TYR A 132 6.26 7.63 4.30
C TYR A 132 7.67 7.72 3.72
N TYR A 133 7.98 8.77 2.94
CA TYR A 133 9.28 8.87 2.28
C TYR A 133 10.43 9.04 3.28
N VAL A 134 10.23 9.76 4.39
CA VAL A 134 11.25 9.84 5.44
C VAL A 134 11.48 8.47 6.08
N ILE A 135 10.42 7.76 6.49
CA ILE A 135 10.56 6.46 7.15
C ILE A 135 11.13 5.42 6.19
N ALA A 136 10.55 5.28 5.00
CA ALA A 136 10.94 4.27 4.02
C ALA A 136 12.37 4.47 3.54
N CYS A 137 12.79 5.71 3.26
CA CYS A 137 14.17 6.00 2.86
C CYS A 137 15.16 5.75 4.00
N SER A 138 14.82 6.14 5.22
CA SER A 138 15.65 5.89 6.41
C SER A 138 15.89 4.39 6.59
N GLU A 139 14.83 3.59 6.60
CA GLU A 139 14.95 2.14 6.74
C GLU A 139 15.66 1.50 5.55
N ALA A 140 15.39 1.96 4.32
CA ALA A 140 16.09 1.48 3.14
C ALA A 140 17.60 1.76 3.19
N SER A 141 18.03 2.92 3.68
CA SER A 141 19.45 3.26 3.80
C SER A 141 20.21 2.26 4.69
N SER A 142 19.55 1.72 5.73
CA SER A 142 20.09 0.69 6.60
C SER A 142 19.94 -0.71 5.99
N ASN A 143 18.75 -1.07 5.51
CA ASN A 143 18.46 -2.39 4.95
C ASN A 143 19.36 -2.74 3.76
N LEU A 144 19.60 -1.76 2.88
CA LEU A 144 20.41 -1.93 1.68
C LEU A 144 21.91 -1.76 1.94
N ALA A 145 22.35 -1.44 3.16
CA ALA A 145 23.77 -1.33 3.50
C ALA A 145 24.52 -2.67 3.33
N ARG A 146 23.80 -3.79 3.45
CA ARG A 146 24.34 -5.15 3.27
C ARG A 146 24.78 -5.48 1.83
N PHE A 147 24.32 -4.72 0.84
CA PHE A 147 24.72 -4.93 -0.55
C PHE A 147 26.03 -4.20 -0.79
N ASP A 148 27.11 -4.95 -0.64
CA ASP A 148 28.46 -4.42 -0.50
C ASP A 148 29.47 -5.12 -1.44
N GLY A 149 29.02 -6.14 -2.17
CA GLY A 149 29.82 -6.94 -3.09
C GLY A 149 30.74 -7.96 -2.42
N ILE A 150 30.77 -8.04 -1.08
CA ILE A 150 31.68 -8.95 -0.36
C ILE A 150 31.15 -10.36 -0.31
N HIS A 151 29.91 -10.54 0.14
CA HIS A 151 29.34 -11.87 0.35
C HIS A 151 28.58 -12.40 -0.86
N TYR A 152 27.94 -11.50 -1.62
CA TYR A 152 27.10 -11.85 -2.76
C TYR A 152 26.83 -10.62 -3.64
N GLY A 153 26.30 -10.85 -4.84
CA GLY A 153 25.87 -9.81 -5.76
C GLY A 153 27.00 -9.18 -6.59
N HIS A 154 26.76 -7.96 -7.06
CA HIS A 154 27.72 -7.21 -7.88
C HIS A 154 28.92 -6.75 -7.07
N ARG A 155 30.12 -7.01 -7.59
CA ARG A 155 31.40 -6.54 -7.05
C ARG A 155 32.13 -5.78 -8.15
N ALA A 156 32.56 -4.55 -7.86
CA ALA A 156 33.38 -3.78 -8.78
C ALA A 156 34.68 -4.52 -9.12
N GLU A 157 35.05 -4.54 -10.40
CA GLU A 157 36.29 -5.17 -10.86
C GLU A 157 37.54 -4.34 -10.53
N LYS A 158 37.37 -3.01 -10.43
CA LYS A 158 38.44 -2.05 -10.22
C LYS A 158 38.19 -1.27 -8.93
N PHE A 159 39.12 -1.37 -8.00
CA PHE A 159 39.11 -0.63 -6.74
C PHE A 159 40.52 -0.59 -6.16
N ASP A 160 40.85 0.48 -5.43
CA ASP A 160 42.18 0.65 -4.83
C ASP A 160 42.28 0.04 -3.42
N ASP A 161 41.23 0.17 -2.63
CA ASP A 161 41.16 -0.33 -1.26
C ASP A 161 39.73 -0.81 -0.89
N LEU A 162 39.53 -1.19 0.37
CA LEU A 162 38.25 -1.69 0.85
C LEU A 162 37.13 -0.62 0.82
N VAL A 163 37.46 0.65 1.09
CA VAL A 163 36.47 1.74 1.07
C VAL A 163 36.05 2.01 -0.37
N ASP A 164 37.02 2.04 -1.29
CA ASP A 164 36.75 2.22 -2.71
C ASP A 164 35.96 1.04 -3.28
N LEU A 165 36.26 -0.21 -2.89
CA LEU A 165 35.47 -1.39 -3.25
C LEU A 165 33.99 -1.22 -2.92
N TYR A 166 33.67 -0.76 -1.71
CA TYR A 166 32.28 -0.50 -1.31
C TYR A 166 31.65 0.63 -2.13
N CYS A 167 32.37 1.74 -2.34
CA CYS A 167 31.90 2.88 -3.11
C CYS A 167 31.61 2.51 -4.57
N GLN A 168 32.53 1.84 -5.25
CA GLN A 168 32.39 1.44 -6.65
C GLN A 168 31.28 0.39 -6.80
N SER A 169 31.29 -0.69 -6.00
CA SER A 169 30.31 -1.77 -6.13
C SER A 169 28.87 -1.25 -5.96
N ARG A 170 28.66 -0.34 -5.01
CA ARG A 170 27.36 0.30 -4.78
C ARG A 170 27.03 1.38 -5.81
N GLY A 171 28.04 2.14 -6.25
CA GLY A 171 27.92 3.18 -7.26
C GLY A 171 27.48 2.64 -8.62
N GLU A 172 28.06 1.52 -9.02
CA GLU A 172 27.75 0.76 -10.24
C GLU A 172 26.45 -0.04 -10.11
N GLY A 173 26.26 -0.73 -8.97
CA GLY A 173 25.16 -1.68 -8.80
C GLY A 173 23.79 -1.05 -8.56
N PHE A 174 23.72 0.14 -7.95
CA PHE A 174 22.43 0.80 -7.68
C PHE A 174 22.07 1.84 -8.75
N GLY A 175 20.84 1.75 -9.24
CA GLY A 175 20.21 2.78 -10.06
C GLY A 175 20.01 4.11 -9.31
N ALA A 176 19.74 5.18 -10.07
CA ALA A 176 19.66 6.55 -9.54
C ALA A 176 18.60 6.72 -8.43
N GLU A 177 17.42 6.13 -8.56
CA GLU A 177 16.36 6.22 -7.55
C GLU A 177 16.74 5.56 -6.23
N VAL A 178 17.38 4.39 -6.29
CA VAL A 178 17.84 3.68 -5.10
C VAL A 178 18.92 4.49 -4.38
N LYS A 179 19.89 5.05 -5.14
CA LYS A 179 20.92 5.94 -4.58
C LYS A 179 20.31 7.19 -3.94
N ARG A 180 19.32 7.83 -4.57
CA ARG A 180 18.60 8.99 -4.00
C ARG A 180 17.97 8.65 -2.64
N ARG A 181 17.27 7.52 -2.54
CA ARG A 181 16.63 7.09 -1.29
C ARG A 181 17.65 6.75 -0.20
N ILE A 182 18.75 6.09 -0.55
CA ILE A 182 19.84 5.83 0.40
C ILE A 182 20.41 7.15 0.94
N MET A 183 20.73 8.11 0.05
CA MET A 183 21.26 9.41 0.47
C MET A 183 20.29 10.16 1.40
N LEU A 184 19.00 10.22 1.05
CA LEU A 184 17.97 10.86 1.88
C LEU A 184 17.81 10.16 3.23
N GLY A 185 17.81 8.83 3.25
CA GLY A 185 17.69 8.05 4.47
C GLY A 185 18.88 8.22 5.41
N THR A 186 20.10 8.16 4.88
CA THR A 186 21.33 8.40 5.65
C THR A 186 21.33 9.80 6.24
N TYR A 187 20.88 10.82 5.48
CA TYR A 187 20.73 12.18 6.00
C TYR A 187 19.68 12.25 7.12
N ALA A 188 18.49 11.67 6.93
CA ALA A 188 17.41 11.70 7.91
C ALA A 188 17.74 10.97 9.22
N LEU A 189 18.66 9.99 9.17
CA LEU A 189 19.17 9.25 10.34
C LEU A 189 20.44 9.85 10.96
N SER A 190 21.04 10.86 10.33
CA SER A 190 22.30 11.43 10.81
C SER A 190 22.15 12.21 12.12
N ALA A 191 23.22 12.24 12.91
CA ALA A 191 23.26 12.98 14.17
C ALA A 191 22.93 14.46 13.94
N GLY A 192 22.07 15.04 14.78
CA GLY A 192 21.55 16.40 14.65
C GLY A 192 20.27 16.52 13.82
N TYR A 193 19.99 15.57 12.92
CA TYR A 193 18.79 15.57 12.06
C TYR A 193 17.77 14.48 12.44
N TYR A 194 18.20 13.41 13.11
CA TYR A 194 17.36 12.28 13.53
C TYR A 194 16.03 12.71 14.17
N ASP A 195 16.08 13.60 15.16
CA ASP A 195 14.90 14.05 15.91
C ASP A 195 13.92 14.85 15.03
N ALA A 196 14.47 15.69 14.15
CA ALA A 196 13.71 16.58 13.28
C ALA A 196 13.07 15.85 12.10
N TYR A 197 13.67 14.75 11.63
CA TYR A 197 13.19 13.98 10.49
C TYR A 197 12.61 12.63 10.90
N TYR A 198 13.44 11.64 11.22
CA TYR A 198 12.97 10.26 11.42
C TYR A 198 12.05 10.14 12.64
N LEU A 199 12.45 10.65 13.81
CA LEU A 199 11.59 10.61 15.00
C LEU A 199 10.30 11.42 14.81
N LYS A 200 10.38 12.57 14.14
CA LYS A 200 9.18 13.37 13.83
C LYS A 200 8.22 12.61 12.91
N ALA A 201 8.74 11.94 11.87
CA ALA A 201 7.93 11.12 10.99
C ALA A 201 7.28 9.95 11.74
N LEU A 202 7.99 9.28 12.65
CA LEU A 202 7.39 8.23 13.50
C LEU A 202 6.24 8.76 14.38
N LYS A 203 6.35 9.99 14.91
CA LYS A 203 5.26 10.64 15.66
C LYS A 203 4.06 10.94 14.76
N VAL A 204 4.29 11.42 13.53
CA VAL A 204 3.19 11.66 12.58
C VAL A 204 2.54 10.34 12.11
N ARG A 205 3.34 9.29 11.90
CA ARG A 205 2.83 7.93 11.63
C ARG A 205 1.86 7.48 12.72
N ARG A 206 2.18 7.75 14.00
CA ARG A 206 1.29 7.43 15.12
C ARG A 206 -0.03 8.19 15.03
N LEU A 207 -0.01 9.50 14.74
CA LEU A 207 -1.22 10.30 14.56
C LEU A 207 -2.11 9.73 13.44
N ILE A 208 -1.52 9.37 12.29
CA ILE A 208 -2.25 8.75 11.18
C ILE A 208 -2.91 7.43 11.63
N ALA A 209 -2.19 6.58 12.36
CA ALA A 209 -2.74 5.31 12.87
C ALA A 209 -3.88 5.52 13.89
N ASP A 210 -3.76 6.52 14.77
CA ASP A 210 -4.79 6.86 15.75
C ASP A 210 -6.06 7.39 15.05
N GLU A 211 -5.94 8.13 13.94
CA GLU A 211 -7.08 8.61 13.14
C GLU A 211 -7.85 7.49 12.48
N PHE A 212 -7.17 6.53 11.84
CA PHE A 212 -7.83 5.34 11.31
C PHE A 212 -8.54 4.56 12.41
N SER A 213 -7.86 4.37 13.55
CA SER A 213 -8.46 3.68 14.71
C SER A 213 -9.69 4.41 15.22
N ALA A 214 -9.70 5.75 15.17
CA ALA A 214 -10.85 6.56 15.53
C ALA A 214 -12.01 6.44 14.53
N ALA A 215 -11.71 6.50 13.22
CA ALA A 215 -12.68 6.34 12.15
C ALA A 215 -13.35 4.97 12.19
N PHE A 216 -12.58 3.89 12.38
CA PHE A 216 -13.13 2.53 12.47
C PHE A 216 -14.02 2.26 13.70
N ARG A 217 -14.17 3.22 14.62
CA ARG A 217 -15.21 3.14 15.66
C ARG A 217 -16.61 3.38 15.11
N THR A 218 -16.73 4.16 14.03
CA THR A 218 -18.01 4.54 13.44
C THR A 218 -18.32 3.81 12.13
N VAL A 219 -17.29 3.26 11.45
CA VAL A 219 -17.43 2.55 10.18
C VAL A 219 -16.71 1.19 10.20
N ASP A 220 -17.13 0.26 9.34
CA ASP A 220 -16.54 -1.07 9.27
C ASP A 220 -15.37 -1.14 8.28
N VAL A 221 -15.46 -0.36 7.19
CA VAL A 221 -14.44 -0.20 6.16
C VAL A 221 -14.35 1.26 5.74
N ILE A 222 -13.21 1.66 5.19
CA ILE A 222 -13.04 2.96 4.53
C ILE A 222 -12.84 2.71 3.04
N ALA A 223 -13.53 3.48 2.21
CA ALA A 223 -13.48 3.39 0.76
C ALA A 223 -12.92 4.67 0.14
N GLY A 224 -12.20 4.52 -0.97
CA GLY A 224 -11.65 5.66 -1.72
C GLY A 224 -10.96 5.26 -3.01
N PRO A 225 -10.33 6.21 -3.71
CA PRO A 225 -9.49 5.92 -4.87
C PRO A 225 -8.22 5.17 -4.48
N VAL A 226 -7.73 4.27 -5.35
CA VAL A 226 -6.39 3.66 -5.18
C VAL A 226 -5.29 4.62 -5.64
N ALA A 227 -5.53 5.35 -6.73
CA ALA A 227 -4.59 6.27 -7.35
C ALA A 227 -5.31 7.57 -7.77
N PRO A 228 -4.60 8.71 -7.87
CA PRO A 228 -5.21 9.99 -8.23
C PRO A 228 -5.61 10.10 -9.70
N THR A 229 -5.02 9.26 -10.56
CA THR A 229 -5.30 9.22 -12.00
C THR A 229 -5.39 7.76 -12.44
N PRO A 230 -5.95 7.49 -13.64
CA PRO A 230 -5.67 6.25 -14.35
C PRO A 230 -4.17 6.08 -14.62
N ALA A 231 -3.78 4.92 -15.16
CA ALA A 231 -2.40 4.66 -15.54
C ALA A 231 -1.86 5.73 -16.50
N PHE A 232 -0.65 6.23 -16.23
CA PHE A 232 0.04 7.21 -17.07
C PHE A 232 1.01 6.52 -18.03
N SER A 233 1.45 7.24 -19.06
CA SER A 233 2.31 6.68 -20.11
C SER A 233 3.73 6.40 -19.62
N LEU A 234 4.41 5.44 -20.25
CA LEU A 234 5.82 5.19 -20.00
C LEU A 234 6.63 6.46 -20.30
N GLY A 235 7.55 6.81 -19.41
CA GLY A 235 8.38 8.01 -19.55
C GLY A 235 7.78 9.29 -18.94
N GLU A 236 6.45 9.38 -18.84
CA GLU A 236 5.74 10.64 -18.53
C GLU A 236 6.16 11.32 -17.22
N LYS A 237 6.50 10.52 -16.21
CA LYS A 237 6.84 11.01 -14.85
C LYS A 237 8.29 10.72 -14.43
N LEU A 238 9.16 10.27 -15.35
CA LEU A 238 10.53 9.86 -14.99
C LEU A 238 11.38 11.04 -14.49
N ASP A 239 11.21 12.22 -15.08
CA ASP A 239 11.97 13.43 -14.73
C ASP A 239 11.30 14.28 -13.62
N ALA A 240 10.15 13.82 -13.10
CA ALA A 240 9.40 14.51 -12.04
C ALA A 240 9.17 13.59 -10.82
N PRO A 241 10.20 13.34 -9.98
CA PRO A 241 10.11 12.42 -8.84
C PRO A 241 8.96 12.75 -7.88
N MET A 242 8.68 14.04 -7.62
CA MET A 242 7.57 14.45 -6.76
C MET A 242 6.21 14.06 -7.34
N ALA A 243 6.01 14.21 -8.65
CA ALA A 243 4.77 13.81 -9.32
C ALA A 243 4.58 12.28 -9.27
N MET A 244 5.68 11.52 -9.40
CA MET A 244 5.67 10.07 -9.20
C MET A 244 5.25 9.71 -7.77
N TYR A 245 5.82 10.37 -6.76
CA TYR A 245 5.54 10.08 -5.35
C TYR A 245 4.11 10.41 -4.93
N LEU A 246 3.51 11.46 -5.51
CA LEU A 246 2.10 11.80 -5.29
C LEU A 246 1.13 10.75 -5.85
N SER A 247 1.60 9.87 -6.74
CA SER A 247 0.77 8.80 -7.31
C SER A 247 0.43 7.70 -6.28
N ASP A 248 1.10 7.70 -5.12
CA ASP A 248 0.85 6.76 -4.02
C ASP A 248 -0.02 7.34 -2.88
N ILE A 249 -0.48 8.59 -2.99
CA ILE A 249 -1.08 9.39 -1.89
C ILE A 249 -2.20 8.66 -1.12
N TYR A 250 -3.02 7.86 -1.80
CA TYR A 250 -4.15 7.14 -1.19
C TYR A 250 -3.80 5.75 -0.64
N THR A 251 -2.59 5.24 -0.91
CA THR A 251 -2.19 3.89 -0.50
C THR A 251 -1.28 3.87 0.72
N ILE A 252 -0.40 4.85 0.85
CA ILE A 252 0.66 4.89 1.87
C ILE A 252 0.14 5.04 3.29
N SER A 253 -0.98 5.74 3.49
CA SER A 253 -1.60 5.92 4.81
C SER A 253 -1.98 4.57 5.43
N THR A 254 -2.41 3.62 4.60
CA THR A 254 -2.69 2.23 5.00
C THR A 254 -1.42 1.50 5.46
N ASN A 255 -0.27 1.72 4.81
CA ASN A 255 1.01 1.14 5.23
C ASN A 255 1.48 1.74 6.56
N LEU A 256 1.41 3.07 6.67
CA LEU A 256 1.80 3.80 7.88
C LEU A 256 1.00 3.33 9.09
N ALA A 257 -0.30 3.10 8.91
CA ALA A 257 -1.20 2.58 9.95
C ALA A 257 -1.14 1.05 10.14
N GLY A 258 -0.37 0.31 9.33
CA GLY A 258 -0.25 -1.15 9.43
C GLY A 258 -1.52 -1.93 9.04
N LEU A 259 -2.47 -1.28 8.38
CA LEU A 259 -3.80 -1.80 8.07
C LEU A 259 -3.78 -2.74 6.84
N PRO A 260 -4.74 -3.67 6.73
CA PRO A 260 -5.04 -4.33 5.47
C PRO A 260 -5.73 -3.36 4.50
N GLY A 261 -5.45 -3.52 3.20
CA GLY A 261 -6.12 -2.78 2.14
C GLY A 261 -6.12 -3.54 0.83
N ILE A 262 -7.21 -3.44 0.07
CA ILE A 262 -7.42 -4.13 -1.20
C ILE A 262 -7.79 -3.13 -2.30
N SER A 263 -7.24 -3.36 -3.49
CA SER A 263 -7.68 -2.72 -4.73
C SER A 263 -8.55 -3.70 -5.49
N VAL A 264 -9.74 -3.28 -5.91
CA VAL A 264 -10.59 -4.02 -6.85
C VAL A 264 -10.98 -3.12 -8.03
N PRO A 265 -11.11 -3.65 -9.26
CA PRO A 265 -11.58 -2.87 -10.41
C PRO A 265 -12.97 -2.31 -10.17
N CYS A 266 -13.19 -1.02 -10.45
CA CYS A 266 -14.48 -0.36 -10.26
C CYS A 266 -14.94 0.48 -11.46
N GLY A 267 -14.24 0.37 -12.59
CA GLY A 267 -14.60 1.08 -13.80
C GLY A 267 -13.44 1.26 -14.76
N LEU A 268 -13.78 1.83 -15.92
CA LEU A 268 -12.84 2.30 -16.93
C LEU A 268 -12.97 3.81 -17.08
N SER A 269 -11.84 4.47 -17.36
CA SER A 269 -11.85 5.84 -17.89
C SER A 269 -12.34 5.85 -19.35
N SER A 270 -12.56 7.06 -19.86
CA SER A 270 -12.85 7.35 -21.26
C SER A 270 -11.82 6.76 -22.22
N ALA A 271 -10.55 6.76 -21.81
CA ALA A 271 -9.41 6.15 -22.52
C ALA A 271 -9.31 4.62 -22.35
N LYS A 272 -10.33 3.97 -21.76
CA LYS A 272 -10.36 2.52 -21.48
C LYS A 272 -9.22 2.06 -20.56
N LEU A 273 -8.79 2.93 -19.65
CA LEU A 273 -7.81 2.58 -18.62
C LEU A 273 -8.54 2.15 -17.34
N PRO A 274 -8.09 1.09 -16.64
CA PRO A 274 -8.71 0.64 -15.40
C PRO A 274 -8.62 1.66 -14.27
N ILE A 275 -9.68 1.70 -13.45
CA ILE A 275 -9.76 2.48 -12.21
C ILE A 275 -10.07 1.53 -11.05
N GLY A 276 -9.30 1.63 -9.97
CA GLY A 276 -9.42 0.79 -8.79
C GLY A 276 -10.13 1.48 -7.64
N LEU A 277 -11.06 0.75 -7.02
CA LEU A 277 -11.63 1.06 -5.71
C LEU A 277 -10.71 0.50 -4.62
N HIS A 278 -10.31 1.38 -3.72
CA HIS A 278 -9.52 1.04 -2.54
C HIS A 278 -10.46 0.82 -1.36
N LEU A 279 -10.42 -0.37 -0.78
CA LEU A 279 -11.09 -0.69 0.47
C LEU A 279 -10.05 -0.94 1.56
N GLN A 280 -10.28 -0.39 2.74
CA GLN A 280 -9.41 -0.53 3.91
C GLN A 280 -10.24 -1.02 5.09
N ALA A 281 -9.68 -1.91 5.89
CA ALA A 281 -10.34 -2.44 7.08
C ALA A 281 -9.45 -2.30 8.33
N PRO A 282 -10.01 -2.49 9.53
CA PRO A 282 -9.22 -2.59 10.75
C PRO A 282 -8.16 -3.70 10.68
N VAL A 283 -7.12 -3.55 11.51
CA VAL A 283 -6.08 -4.58 11.74
C VAL A 283 -6.71 -5.95 11.95
N LEU A 284 -6.19 -6.96 11.24
CA LEU A 284 -6.61 -8.38 11.28
C LEU A 284 -8.05 -8.66 10.80
N ASN A 285 -8.66 -7.72 10.07
CA ASN A 285 -10.02 -7.88 9.55
C ASN A 285 -10.06 -8.13 8.03
N GLU A 286 -9.08 -8.87 7.50
CA GLU A 286 -9.01 -9.22 6.07
C GLU A 286 -10.23 -10.01 5.61
N ALA A 287 -10.80 -10.88 6.45
CA ALA A 287 -11.99 -11.64 6.13
C ALA A 287 -13.17 -10.72 5.78
N ARG A 288 -13.46 -9.71 6.62
CA ARG A 288 -14.48 -8.71 6.32
C ARG A 288 -14.13 -7.89 5.09
N LEU A 289 -12.86 -7.51 4.94
CA LEU A 289 -12.40 -6.73 3.78
C LEU A 289 -12.63 -7.48 2.45
N LEU A 290 -12.25 -8.76 2.41
CA LEU A 290 -12.42 -9.63 1.25
C LEU A 290 -13.89 -9.96 1.02
N GLN A 291 -14.70 -10.15 2.06
CA GLN A 291 -16.15 -10.27 1.94
C GLN A 291 -16.75 -9.03 1.26
N VAL A 292 -16.42 -7.82 1.73
CA VAL A 292 -16.93 -6.56 1.14
C VAL A 292 -16.52 -6.43 -0.32
N ALA A 293 -15.26 -6.73 -0.63
CA ALA A 293 -14.72 -6.68 -1.98
C ALA A 293 -15.39 -7.72 -2.90
N HIS A 294 -15.61 -8.95 -2.43
CA HIS A 294 -16.25 -10.02 -3.20
C HIS A 294 -17.70 -9.68 -3.51
N GLN A 295 -18.45 -9.16 -2.54
CA GLN A 295 -19.83 -8.75 -2.77
C GLN A 295 -19.94 -7.60 -3.76
N PHE A 296 -19.02 -6.62 -3.71
CA PHE A 296 -18.92 -5.61 -4.77
C PHE A 296 -18.66 -6.23 -6.16
N GLN A 297 -17.78 -7.23 -6.20
CA GLN A 297 -17.49 -7.98 -7.41
C GLN A 297 -18.71 -8.77 -7.92
N GLN A 298 -19.58 -9.28 -7.05
CA GLN A 298 -20.83 -9.96 -7.46
C GLN A 298 -21.92 -8.99 -7.95
N LEU A 299 -21.91 -7.76 -7.44
CA LEU A 299 -22.86 -6.71 -7.83
C LEU A 299 -22.45 -5.99 -9.13
N THR A 300 -21.25 -6.23 -9.63
CA THR A 300 -20.69 -5.57 -10.81
C THR A 300 -20.00 -6.58 -11.74
N ALA A 301 -19.60 -6.14 -12.94
CA ALA A 301 -18.88 -6.99 -13.89
C ALA A 301 -17.45 -6.51 -14.18
N TRP A 302 -16.96 -5.50 -13.45
CA TRP A 302 -15.69 -4.83 -13.78
C TRP A 302 -14.51 -5.79 -13.82
N HIS A 303 -14.44 -6.77 -12.93
CA HIS A 303 -13.39 -7.80 -12.93
C HIS A 303 -13.42 -8.73 -14.17
N LEU A 304 -14.58 -8.88 -14.83
CA LEU A 304 -14.74 -9.69 -16.04
C LEU A 304 -14.43 -8.88 -17.31
N GLU A 305 -14.63 -7.56 -17.26
CA GLU A 305 -14.36 -6.66 -18.40
C GLU A 305 -12.87 -6.34 -18.58
N MET A 306 -12.03 -6.72 -17.61
CA MET A 306 -10.58 -6.46 -17.59
C MET A 306 -9.74 -7.69 -17.95
N ALA A 307 -10.38 -8.86 -18.09
CA ALA A 307 -9.77 -10.16 -18.38
C ALA A 307 -9.54 -10.40 -19.87
#